data_AF-A0A7W0DIB9-F1
#
_entry.id   AF-A0A7W0DIB9-F1
#
_cell.length_a   1.000
_cell.length_b   1.000
_cell.length_c   1.000
_cell.angle_alpha   90.00
_cell.angle_beta   90.00
_cell.angle_gamma   90.00
#
_symmetry.space_group_name_H-M   'P 1'
#
loop_
_entity.id
_entity.type
_entity.pdbx_description
1 polymer ?
#
loop_
_entity_poly.entity_id
_entity_poly.type
_entity_poly.pdbx_seq_one_letter_code
_entity_poly.pdbx_strand_id
1 'polypeptide(L)' 'MPLINYSVLRDLLDEFDTLTPLLSRESNARRRLEDVQYTVCVYTGLRDPQQAVSQARDLLSRAEVGRR' A
#
# COMPACT_ATOMS: atom_id res chain seq x y z
N MET A 1 -12.95 12.33 4.17
CA MET A 1 -12.82 12.22 2.71
C MET A 1 -11.49 11.53 2.42
N PRO A 2 -11.48 10.33 1.84
CA PRO A 2 -10.23 9.67 1.54
C PRO A 2 -9.58 10.41 0.35
N LEU A 3 -8.35 10.89 0.54
CA LEU A 3 -7.54 11.55 -0.49
C LEU A 3 -6.98 10.48 -1.44
N ILE A 4 -7.86 9.72 -2.09
CA ILE A 4 -7.43 8.57 -2.89
C ILE A 4 -6.86 9.08 -4.22
N ASN A 5 -5.54 9.01 -4.33
CA ASN A 5 -4.85 9.04 -5.60
C ASN A 5 -4.46 7.60 -5.95
N TYR A 6 -5.16 7.01 -6.92
CA TYR A 6 -4.95 5.61 -7.33
C TYR A 6 -3.55 5.35 -7.90
N SER A 7 -2.91 6.34 -8.52
CA SER A 7 -1.54 6.18 -9.02
C SER A 7 -0.55 6.03 -7.86
N VAL A 8 -0.64 6.93 -6.86
CA VAL A 8 0.19 6.86 -5.65
C VAL A 8 -0.08 5.58 -4.88
N LEU A 9 -1.35 5.15 -4.79
CA LEU A 9 -1.70 3.90 -4.10
C LEU A 9 -1.09 2.67 -4.78
N ARG A 10 -1.00 2.65 -6.11
CA ARG A 10 -0.30 1.60 -6.86
C ARG A 10 1.20 1.61 -6.56
N ASP A 11 1.83 2.77 -6.60
CA ASP A 11 3.27 2.90 -6.36
C ASP A 11 3.64 2.42 -4.94
N LEU A 12 2.81 2.74 -3.94
CA LEU A 12 2.98 2.26 -2.56
C LEU A 12 2.87 0.74 -2.43
N LEU A 13 1.96 0.11 -3.18
CA LEU A 13 1.82 -1.35 -3.16
C LEU A 13 2.98 -2.05 -3.87
N ASP A 14 3.49 -1.47 -4.95
CA ASP A 14 4.69 -1.99 -5.63
C ASP A 14 5.92 -1.91 -4.72
N GLU A 15 6.09 -0.80 -4.00
CA GLU A 15 7.16 -0.65 -3.01
C GLU A 15 6.98 -1.63 -1.84
N PHE A 16 5.74 -1.85 -1.36
CA PHE A 16 5.43 -2.87 -0.35
C PHE A 16 5.85 -4.27 -0.79
N ASP A 17 5.47 -4.69 -2.00
CA ASP A 17 5.78 -6.01 -2.54
C ASP A 17 7.30 -6.18 -2.78
N THR A 18 8.00 -5.11 -3.14
CA THR A 18 9.47 -5.10 -3.29
C THR A 18 10.22 -5.17 -1.96
N LEU A 19 9.74 -4.46 -0.92
CA LEU A 19 10.41 -4.40 0.39
C LEU A 19 10.15 -5.63 1.26
N THR A 20 8.99 -6.27 1.13
CA THR A 20 8.60 -7.46 1.91
C THR A 20 9.66 -8.58 1.90
N PRO A 21 10.20 -9.02 0.75
CA PRO A 21 11.26 -10.04 0.73
C PRO A 21 12.62 -9.56 1.26
N LEU A 22 12.85 -8.24 1.35
CA LEU A 22 14.12 -7.65 1.79
C LEU A 22 14.21 -7.47 3.31
N LEU A 23 13.12 -7.67 4.06
CA LEU A 23 13.06 -7.49 5.51
C LEU A 23 14.13 -8.27 6.29
N SER A 24 14.52 -9.45 5.79
CA SER A 24 15.55 -10.28 6.45
C SER A 24 16.98 -9.85 6.11
N ARG A 25 17.17 -8.99 5.10
CA ARG A 25 18.49 -8.64 4.55
C ARG A 25 18.93 -7.24 4.93
N GLU A 26 17.99 -6.31 5.07
CA GLU A 26 18.30 -4.89 5.27
C GLU A 26 17.52 -4.30 6.43
N SER A 27 18.23 -3.75 7.41
CA SER A 27 17.64 -3.04 8.55
C SER A 27 16.81 -1.82 8.12
N ASN A 28 17.20 -1.17 7.01
CA ASN A 28 16.49 -0.04 6.43
C ASN A 28 15.20 -0.45 5.70
N ALA A 29 15.12 -1.68 5.18
CA ALA A 29 13.92 -2.17 4.49
C ALA A 29 12.73 -2.28 5.44
N ARG A 30 12.96 -2.64 6.70
CA ARG A 30 11.92 -2.66 7.73
C ARG A 30 11.30 -1.28 7.96
N ARG A 31 12.12 -0.26 8.13
CA ARG A 31 11.64 1.10 8.40
C ARG A 31 10.87 1.66 7.21
N ARG A 32 11.37 1.46 5.99
CA ARG A 32 10.64 1.82 4.77
C ARG A 32 9.31 1.08 4.65
N LEU A 33 9.27 -0.21 4.96
CA LEU A 33 8.02 -0.97 4.91
C LEU A 33 7.00 -0.43 5.93
N GLU A 34 7.44 -0.06 7.13
CA GLU A 34 6.60 0.57 8.15
C GLU A 34 6.04 1.93 7.65
N ASP A 35 6.85 2.75 6.99
CA ASP A 35 6.41 4.03 6.39
C ASP A 35 5.39 3.83 5.25
N VAL A 36 5.61 2.83 4.39
CA VAL A 36 4.68 2.46 3.31
C VAL A 36 3.35 1.99 3.90
N GLN A 37 3.38 1.08 4.87
CA GLN A 37 2.18 0.58 5.56
C GLN A 37 1.41 1.72 6.24
N TYR A 38 2.11 2.63 6.92
CA TYR A 38 1.48 3.79 7.54
C TYR A 38 0.79 4.68 6.51
N THR A 39 1.43 4.91 5.36
CA THR A 39 0.85 5.73 4.29
C THR A 39 -0.39 5.06 3.70
N VAL A 40 -0.35 3.76 3.43
CA VAL A 40 -1.51 3.00 2.94
C VAL A 40 -2.66 3.04 3.95
N CYS A 41 -2.39 2.92 5.25
CA CYS A 41 -3.38 3.11 6.32
C CYS A 41 -4.05 4.49 6.24
N VAL A 42 -3.29 5.56 6.07
CA VAL A 42 -3.83 6.93 5.93
C VAL A 42 -4.69 7.09 4.67
N TYR A 43 -4.26 6.53 3.54
CA TYR A 43 -4.99 6.59 2.27
C TYR A 43 -6.30 5.79 2.29
N THR A 44 -6.31 4.66 2.98
CA THR A 44 -7.49 3.78 3.10
C THR A 44 -8.39 4.14 4.28
N GLY A 45 -7.87 4.89 5.26
CA GLY A 45 -8.57 5.18 6.51
C GLY A 45 -8.62 4.00 7.48
N LEU A 46 -7.85 2.94 7.22
CA LEU A 46 -7.77 1.75 8.08
C LEU A 46 -6.57 1.86 9.03
N ARG A 47 -6.73 1.33 10.25
CA ARG A 47 -5.64 1.28 11.25
C ARG A 47 -4.79 0.02 11.15
N ASP A 48 -5.39 -1.07 10.66
CA ASP A 48 -4.68 -2.34 10.51
C ASP A 48 -3.94 -2.37 9.16
N PRO A 49 -2.61 -2.56 9.14
CA PRO A 49 -1.82 -2.47 7.91
C PRO A 49 -2.14 -3.58 6.91
N GLN A 50 -2.49 -4.79 7.38
CA GLN A 50 -2.84 -5.90 6.48
C GLN A 50 -4.20 -5.66 5.83
N GLN A 51 -5.19 -5.17 6.58
CA GLN A 51 -6.47 -4.76 6.04
C GLN A 51 -6.35 -3.56 5.10
N ALA A 52 -5.49 -2.58 5.43
CA ALA A 52 -5.20 -1.43 4.59
C ALA A 52 -4.64 -1.85 3.22
N VAL A 53 -3.63 -2.73 3.21
CA VAL A 53 -3.06 -3.27 1.96
C VAL A 53 -4.09 -4.06 1.16
N SER A 54 -4.89 -4.90 1.82
CA SER A 54 -5.97 -5.67 1.16
C SER A 54 -7.02 -4.76 0.52
N GLN A 55 -7.48 -3.73 1.25
CA GLN A 55 -8.44 -2.76 0.73
C GLN A 55 -7.85 -1.93 -0.41
N ALA A 56 -6.58 -1.54 -0.32
CA ALA A 56 -5.90 -0.81 -1.38
C ALA A 56 -5.85 -1.62 -2.69
N ARG A 57 -5.59 -2.93 -2.60
CA ARG A 57 -5.61 -3.84 -3.76
C ARG A 57 -7.01 -3.96 -4.37
N ASP A 58 -8.05 -4.09 -3.55
CA ASP A 58 -9.45 -4.11 -4.02
C ASP A 58 -9.86 -2.79 -4.69
N LEU A 59 -9.47 -1.64 -4.12
CA LEU A 59 -9.72 -0.32 -4.70
C LEU A 59 -9.08 -0.15 -6.08
N LEU A 60 -7.83 -0.61 -6.27
CA LEU A 60 -7.17 -0.57 -7.57
C LEU A 60 -7.85 -1.49 -8.59
N SER A 61 -8.16 -2.73 -8.19
CA SER A 61 -8.86 -3.69 -9.06
C SER A 61 -10.18 -3.10 -9.57
N ARG A 62 -10.97 -2.48 -8.70
CA ARG A 62 -12.24 -1.82 -9.08
C ARG A 62 -12.02 -0.60 -9.99
N ALA A 63 -11.01 0.21 -9.70
CA ALA A 63 -10.68 1.37 -10.52
C ALA A 63 -10.19 0.99 -11.93
N GLU A 64 -9.52 -0.15 -12.07
CA GLU A 64 -9.10 -0.69 -13.36
C GLU A 64 -10.23 -1.33 -14.14
N VAL A 65 -11.11 -2.07 -13.46
CA VAL A 65 -12.29 -2.71 -14.07
C VAL A 65 -13.29 -1.66 -14.57
N GLY A 66 -13.49 -0.56 -13.85
CA GLY A 66 -14.35 0.55 -14.29
C GLY A 66 -13.78 1.40 -15.44
N ARG A 67 -12.54 1.12 -15.86
CA ARG A 67 -11.86 1.81 -16.97
C ARG A 67 -11.92 1.04 -18.30
N ARG A 68 -12.52 -0.16 -18.32
CA ARG A 68 -12.80 -0.97 -19.52
C ARG A 68 -14.25 -0.80 -19.96
#